data_AF-A3J6W5-F1
#
_entry.id   AF-A3J6W5-F1
#
_cell.length_a   1.000
_cell.length_b   1.000
_cell.length_c   1.000
_cell.angle_alpha   90.00
_cell.angle_beta   90.00
_cell.angle_gamma   90.00
#
_symmetry.space_group_name_H-M   'P 1'
#
loop_
_entity.id
_entity.type
_entity.pdbx_description
1 polymer ?
#
loop_
_entity_poly.entity_id
_entity_poly.type
_entity_poly.pdbx_seq_one_letter_code
_entity_poly.pdbx_strand_id
1 'polypeptide(L)'
;MAKYSKESLEKLLLLIDEICSQEEHLWFKEILLKKNNENINISDLNELHQDLRRTKSFLKYIDGQYWREGFNFYKKIKDSNLKITLTSDFKEMKIAENENNILEYVRRLILQLENIFNYLILKFDAYTIIINNPDLYRDNRNNLLEGQYGFFNEDKSPKALKNISLPTKLFWVKTFFNINYTYKIWNDLIFLRNKASHRENLRGEEKNRFEQIENDLEVNKVEYNKFFSLLVKQLIQHI
;
A
#
# COMPACT_ATOMS: atom_id res chain seq x y z
N MET A 1 -36.12 13.09 -18.49
CA MET A 1 -35.26 13.86 -17.57
C MET A 1 -35.06 13.04 -16.31
N ALA A 2 -33.82 12.72 -15.93
CA ALA A 2 -33.55 11.97 -14.71
C ALA A 2 -33.93 12.84 -13.49
N LYS A 3 -34.88 12.37 -12.67
CA LYS A 3 -35.25 13.00 -11.40
C LYS A 3 -34.19 12.60 -10.37
N TYR A 4 -33.25 13.48 -10.08
CA TYR A 4 -32.28 13.24 -9.00
C TYR A 4 -33.01 13.19 -7.65
N SER A 5 -32.64 12.25 -6.78
CA SER A 5 -33.23 12.16 -5.44
C SER A 5 -32.71 13.30 -4.56
N LYS A 6 -33.58 13.87 -3.72
CA LYS A 6 -33.25 14.91 -2.74
C LYS A 6 -32.00 14.54 -1.92
N GLU A 7 -31.93 13.29 -1.50
CA GLU A 7 -30.82 12.74 -0.73
C GLU A 7 -29.48 12.77 -1.48
N SER A 8 -29.49 12.55 -2.80
CA SER A 8 -28.27 12.64 -3.63
C SER A 8 -27.77 14.08 -3.75
N LEU A 9 -28.70 15.04 -3.81
CA LEU A 9 -28.36 16.47 -3.86
C LEU A 9 -27.82 16.96 -2.52
N GLU A 10 -28.39 16.51 -1.40
CA GLU A 10 -27.89 16.83 -0.06
C GLU A 10 -26.48 16.29 0.16
N LYS A 11 -26.19 15.06 -0.26
CA LYS A 11 -24.84 14.48 -0.20
C LYS A 11 -23.83 15.23 -1.07
N LEU A 12 -24.25 15.69 -2.25
CA LEU A 12 -23.41 16.50 -3.12
C LEU A 12 -23.10 17.87 -2.51
N LEU A 13 -24.08 18.51 -1.87
CA LEU A 13 -23.89 19.80 -1.19
C LEU A 13 -22.93 19.68 -0.02
N LEU A 14 -23.04 18.61 0.79
CA LEU A 14 -22.09 18.34 1.87
C LEU A 14 -20.67 18.14 1.35
N LEU A 15 -20.50 17.36 0.27
CA LEU A 15 -19.20 17.15 -0.36
C LEU A 15 -18.58 18.47 -0.87
N ILE A 16 -19.40 19.32 -1.48
CA ILE A 16 -18.96 20.64 -1.95
C ILE A 16 -18.53 21.52 -0.78
N ASP A 17 -19.27 21.52 0.32
CA ASP A 17 -18.98 22.32 1.51
C ASP A 17 -17.71 21.84 2.22
N GLU A 18 -17.51 20.52 2.29
CA GLU A 18 -16.28 19.90 2.79
C GLU A 18 -15.07 20.31 1.94
N ILE A 19 -15.17 20.24 0.60
CA ILE A 19 -14.11 20.70 -0.31
C ILE A 19 -13.82 22.20 -0.10
N CYS A 20 -14.86 23.03 0.02
CA CYS A 20 -14.72 24.48 0.16
C CYS A 20 -14.33 24.94 1.58
N SER A 21 -14.19 24.03 2.54
CA SER A 21 -13.78 24.34 3.92
C SER A 21 -12.28 24.62 4.05
N GLN A 22 -11.49 24.23 3.04
CA GLN A 22 -10.06 24.46 2.95
C GLN A 22 -9.76 25.74 2.17
N GLU A 23 -8.85 26.57 2.68
CA GLU A 23 -8.52 27.90 2.13
C GLU A 23 -8.02 27.82 0.67
N GLU A 24 -7.27 26.75 0.36
CA GLU A 24 -6.77 26.41 -0.99
C GLU A 24 -7.86 26.04 -2.00
N HIS A 25 -9.11 25.89 -1.57
CA HIS A 25 -10.25 25.51 -2.39
C HIS A 25 -11.34 26.59 -2.43
N LEU A 26 -11.07 27.78 -1.85
CA LEU A 26 -11.98 28.92 -1.91
C LEU A 26 -12.28 29.36 -3.35
N TRP A 27 -11.35 29.17 -4.30
CA TRP A 27 -11.57 29.42 -5.72
C TRP A 27 -12.76 28.62 -6.28
N PHE A 28 -13.00 27.40 -5.79
CA PHE A 28 -14.11 26.55 -6.21
C PHE A 28 -15.45 27.09 -5.66
N LYS A 29 -15.45 27.58 -4.42
CA LYS A 29 -16.59 28.25 -3.79
C LYS A 29 -16.95 29.55 -4.52
N GLU A 30 -15.95 30.34 -4.90
CA GLU A 30 -16.14 31.59 -5.66
C GLU A 30 -16.73 31.33 -7.05
N ILE A 31 -16.32 30.27 -7.74
CA ILE A 31 -16.91 29.84 -9.01
C ILE A 31 -18.37 29.41 -8.82
N LEU A 32 -18.68 28.65 -7.76
CA LEU A 32 -20.05 28.22 -7.45
C LEU A 32 -20.96 29.39 -7.04
N LEU A 33 -20.44 30.38 -6.32
CA LEU A 33 -21.19 31.59 -5.95
C LEU A 33 -21.40 32.52 -7.15
N LYS A 34 -20.42 32.64 -8.06
CA LYS A 34 -20.58 33.33 -9.35
C LYS A 34 -21.70 32.71 -10.20
N LYS A 35 -21.92 31.38 -10.13
CA LYS A 35 -23.00 30.69 -10.85
C LYS A 35 -24.41 31.11 -10.43
N ASN A 36 -24.61 31.63 -9.21
CA ASN A 36 -25.94 32.00 -8.74
C ASN A 36 -26.35 33.43 -9.12
N ASN A 37 -25.39 34.29 -9.52
CA ASN A 37 -25.67 35.72 -9.67
C ASN A 37 -25.60 36.28 -11.09
N GLU A 38 -25.04 35.62 -12.10
CA GLU A 38 -25.01 36.18 -13.48
C GLU A 38 -25.16 35.13 -14.60
N ASN A 39 -25.75 35.56 -15.71
CA ASN A 39 -25.93 34.81 -16.96
C ASN A 39 -24.59 34.28 -17.48
N ILE A 40 -24.31 33.00 -17.22
CA ILE A 40 -23.11 32.32 -17.71
C ILE A 40 -23.20 32.19 -19.23
N ASN A 41 -22.16 32.65 -19.93
CA ASN A 41 -22.01 32.42 -21.35
C ASN A 41 -21.84 30.91 -21.60
N ILE A 42 -22.62 30.34 -22.51
CA ILE A 42 -22.65 28.89 -22.80
C ILE A 42 -21.25 28.37 -23.20
N SER A 43 -20.36 29.24 -23.71
CA SER A 43 -18.94 28.91 -23.97
C SER A 43 -18.19 28.42 -22.73
N ASP A 44 -18.36 29.10 -21.60
CA ASP A 44 -17.54 28.89 -20.40
C ASP A 44 -17.95 27.60 -19.68
N LEU A 45 -19.25 27.25 -19.78
CA LEU A 45 -19.79 25.95 -19.37
C LEU A 45 -19.26 24.79 -20.21
N ASN A 46 -19.13 25.00 -21.51
CA ASN A 46 -18.57 24.00 -22.41
C ASN A 46 -17.07 23.78 -22.16
N GLU A 47 -16.33 24.84 -21.85
CA GLU A 47 -14.89 24.77 -21.52
C GLU A 47 -14.66 24.00 -20.22
N LEU A 48 -15.40 24.33 -19.13
CA LEU A 48 -15.34 23.58 -17.87
C LEU A 48 -15.71 22.09 -18.06
N HIS A 49 -16.74 21.79 -18.86
CA HIS A 49 -17.10 20.40 -19.17
C HIS A 49 -16.00 19.67 -19.95
N GLN A 50 -15.32 20.36 -20.87
CA GLN A 50 -14.17 19.80 -21.58
C GLN A 50 -13.01 19.54 -20.64
N ASP A 51 -12.72 20.45 -19.72
CA ASP A 51 -11.63 20.28 -18.75
C ASP A 51 -11.92 19.15 -17.76
N LEU A 52 -13.15 19.04 -17.23
CA LEU A 52 -13.53 17.87 -16.43
C LEU A 52 -13.42 16.55 -17.21
N ARG A 53 -13.78 16.55 -18.50
CA ARG A 53 -13.62 15.38 -19.37
C ARG A 53 -12.14 15.06 -19.63
N ARG A 54 -11.30 16.07 -19.82
CA ARG A 54 -9.84 15.93 -19.98
C ARG A 54 -9.22 15.38 -18.70
N THR A 55 -9.51 15.97 -17.54
CA THR A 55 -9.04 15.51 -16.24
C THR A 55 -9.48 14.07 -15.96
N LYS A 56 -10.75 13.72 -16.21
CA LYS A 56 -11.22 12.33 -16.08
C LYS A 56 -10.50 11.37 -17.03
N SER A 57 -10.25 11.79 -18.27
CA SER A 57 -9.52 10.98 -19.26
C SER A 57 -8.06 10.82 -18.89
N PHE A 58 -7.44 11.87 -18.35
CA PHE A 58 -6.08 11.89 -17.84
C PHE A 58 -5.93 11.00 -16.61
N LEU A 59 -6.82 11.09 -15.63
CA LEU A 59 -6.86 10.19 -14.47
C LEU A 59 -7.07 8.73 -14.89
N LYS A 60 -7.99 8.46 -15.82
CA LYS A 60 -8.18 7.11 -16.39
C LYS A 60 -6.94 6.61 -17.14
N TYR A 61 -6.22 7.51 -17.80
CA TYR A 61 -4.98 7.19 -18.51
C TYR A 61 -3.84 6.87 -17.53
N ILE A 62 -3.68 7.68 -16.47
CA ILE A 62 -2.71 7.45 -15.39
C ILE A 62 -2.99 6.13 -14.69
N ASP A 63 -4.23 5.89 -14.25
CA ASP A 63 -4.65 4.61 -13.66
C ASP A 63 -4.35 3.45 -14.62
N GLY A 64 -4.76 3.57 -15.89
CA GLY A 64 -4.55 2.54 -16.90
C GLY A 64 -3.08 2.31 -17.27
N GLN A 65 -2.22 3.32 -17.11
CA GLN A 65 -0.77 3.18 -17.30
C GLN A 65 -0.17 2.37 -16.15
N TYR A 66 -0.45 2.71 -14.89
CA TYR A 66 0.13 2.00 -13.75
C TYR A 66 -0.38 0.56 -13.61
N TRP A 67 -1.62 0.30 -14.00
CA TRP A 67 -2.10 -1.08 -14.16
C TRP A 67 -1.25 -1.87 -15.17
N ARG A 68 -0.98 -1.29 -16.36
CA ARG A 68 -0.15 -1.95 -17.39
C ARG A 68 1.29 -2.18 -16.90
N GLU A 69 1.88 -1.20 -16.23
CA GLU A 69 3.21 -1.33 -15.63
C GLU A 69 3.26 -2.44 -14.58
N GLY A 70 2.29 -2.48 -13.66
CA GLY A 70 2.22 -3.51 -12.63
C GLY A 70 2.00 -4.92 -13.22
N PHE A 71 1.12 -5.07 -14.23
CA PHE A 71 0.94 -6.35 -14.92
C PHE A 71 2.22 -6.83 -15.60
N ASN A 72 3.01 -5.91 -16.16
CA ASN A 72 4.30 -6.21 -16.75
C ASN A 72 5.34 -6.59 -15.69
N PHE A 73 5.37 -5.90 -14.56
CA PHE A 73 6.26 -6.20 -13.44
C PHE A 73 5.99 -7.60 -12.88
N TYR A 74 4.72 -7.94 -12.67
CA TYR A 74 4.27 -9.24 -12.16
C TYR A 74 3.99 -10.28 -13.26
N LYS A 75 4.50 -10.09 -14.48
CA LYS A 75 4.12 -10.90 -15.65
C LYS A 75 4.31 -12.41 -15.45
N LYS A 76 5.32 -12.81 -14.68
CA LYS A 76 5.68 -14.21 -14.41
C LYS A 76 4.74 -14.91 -13.41
N ILE A 77 3.99 -14.18 -12.60
CA ILE A 77 3.00 -14.75 -11.67
C ILE A 77 1.85 -15.33 -12.49
N LYS A 78 1.58 -16.62 -12.29
CA LYS A 78 0.49 -17.36 -12.95
C LYS A 78 -0.84 -17.25 -12.22
N ASP A 79 -0.82 -17.17 -10.88
CA ASP A 79 -2.03 -17.02 -10.07
C ASP A 79 -2.69 -15.66 -10.37
N SER A 80 -3.90 -15.71 -10.94
CA SER A 80 -4.60 -14.50 -11.38
C SER A 80 -5.02 -13.60 -10.23
N ASN A 81 -5.45 -14.19 -9.11
CA ASN A 81 -5.94 -13.43 -7.96
C ASN A 81 -4.78 -12.69 -7.29
N LEU A 82 -3.68 -13.39 -7.00
CA LEU A 82 -2.47 -12.77 -6.47
C LEU A 82 -1.96 -11.69 -7.42
N LYS A 83 -1.89 -11.96 -8.73
CA LYS A 83 -1.42 -10.98 -9.72
C LYS A 83 -2.28 -9.72 -9.74
N ILE A 84 -3.60 -9.86 -9.69
CA ILE A 84 -4.52 -8.71 -9.63
C ILE A 84 -4.32 -7.92 -8.35
N THR A 85 -4.25 -8.57 -7.19
CA THR A 85 -4.01 -7.91 -5.90
C THR A 85 -2.69 -7.14 -5.91
N LEU A 86 -1.59 -7.77 -6.32
CA LEU A 86 -0.27 -7.12 -6.38
C LEU A 86 -0.23 -5.97 -7.39
N THR A 87 -0.90 -6.12 -8.53
CA THR A 87 -0.99 -5.06 -9.54
C THR A 87 -1.81 -3.88 -9.02
N SER A 88 -2.89 -4.14 -8.27
CA SER A 88 -3.68 -3.10 -7.62
C SER A 88 -2.82 -2.32 -6.60
N ASP A 89 -2.09 -3.01 -5.74
CA ASP A 89 -1.21 -2.36 -4.76
C ASP A 89 -0.06 -1.60 -5.43
N PHE A 90 0.50 -2.13 -6.53
CA PHE A 90 1.51 -1.44 -7.34
C PHE A 90 0.97 -0.14 -7.94
N LYS A 91 -0.27 -0.15 -8.42
CA LYS A 91 -0.91 1.04 -8.98
C LYS A 91 -1.04 2.13 -7.90
N GLU A 92 -1.54 1.77 -6.73
CA GLU A 92 -1.65 2.71 -5.59
C GLU A 92 -0.27 3.20 -5.12
N MET A 93 0.75 2.35 -5.14
CA MET A 93 2.13 2.73 -4.88
C MET A 93 2.62 3.80 -5.87
N LYS A 94 2.32 3.65 -7.17
CA LYS A 94 2.70 4.63 -8.20
C LYS A 94 1.97 5.96 -8.08
N ILE A 95 0.69 5.94 -7.69
CA ILE A 95 -0.06 7.15 -7.39
C ILE A 95 0.59 7.88 -6.20
N ALA A 96 0.86 7.17 -5.10
CA ALA A 96 1.53 7.74 -3.93
C ALA A 96 2.92 8.31 -4.25
N GLU A 97 3.66 7.67 -5.16
CA GLU A 97 4.94 8.17 -5.66
C GLU A 97 4.80 9.52 -6.37
N ASN A 98 3.79 9.72 -7.22
CA ASN A 98 3.59 11.00 -7.90
C ASN A 98 3.09 12.11 -6.98
N GLU A 99 2.30 11.74 -5.97
CA GLU A 99 1.78 12.67 -4.96
C GLU A 99 2.84 13.04 -3.92
N ASN A 100 4.08 12.53 -4.06
CA ASN A 100 5.14 12.65 -3.05
C ASN A 100 4.71 12.16 -1.66
N ASN A 101 3.75 11.23 -1.60
CA ASN A 101 3.29 10.60 -0.37
C ASN A 101 4.11 9.35 -0.09
N ILE A 102 5.35 9.56 0.37
CA ILE A 102 6.33 8.48 0.46
C ILE A 102 5.96 7.44 1.54
N LEU A 103 5.20 7.84 2.57
CA LEU A 103 4.73 6.89 3.58
C LEU A 103 3.68 5.94 3.03
N GLU A 104 2.76 6.43 2.20
CA GLU A 104 1.81 5.57 1.49
C GLU A 104 2.55 4.68 0.47
N TYR A 105 3.56 5.22 -0.22
CA TYR A 105 4.42 4.43 -1.10
C TYR A 105 5.05 3.23 -0.37
N VAL A 106 5.67 3.48 0.79
CA VAL A 106 6.26 2.41 1.63
C VAL A 106 5.20 1.43 2.13
N ARG A 107 4.03 1.93 2.55
CA ARG A 107 2.92 1.07 2.98
C ARG A 107 2.51 0.11 1.87
N ARG A 108 2.39 0.60 0.63
CA ARG A 108 2.02 -0.22 -0.53
C ARG A 108 3.09 -1.22 -0.93
N LEU A 109 4.37 -0.89 -0.79
CA LEU A 109 5.46 -1.87 -0.95
C LEU A 109 5.31 -3.03 0.03
N ILE A 110 5.03 -2.72 1.30
CA ILE A 110 4.92 -3.73 2.35
C ILE A 110 3.70 -4.62 2.18
N LEU A 111 2.56 -4.05 1.75
CA LEU A 111 1.37 -4.82 1.41
C LEU A 111 1.64 -5.81 0.27
N GLN A 112 2.36 -5.39 -0.77
CA GLN A 112 2.76 -6.29 -1.85
C GLN A 112 3.63 -7.45 -1.33
N LEU A 113 4.62 -7.18 -0.47
CA LEU A 113 5.44 -8.23 0.15
C LEU A 113 4.62 -9.17 1.03
N GLU A 114 3.74 -8.63 1.87
CA GLU A 114 2.91 -9.44 2.76
C GLU A 114 1.97 -10.35 1.97
N ASN A 115 1.39 -9.85 0.88
CA ASN A 115 0.54 -10.65 -0.01
C ASN A 115 1.33 -11.79 -0.67
N ILE A 116 2.57 -11.52 -1.10
CA ILE A 116 3.48 -12.57 -1.62
C ILE A 116 3.79 -13.61 -0.53
N PHE A 117 4.12 -13.18 0.68
CA PHE A 117 4.44 -14.11 1.77
C PHE A 117 3.25 -14.98 2.15
N ASN A 118 2.07 -14.38 2.28
CA ASN A 118 0.84 -15.11 2.57
C ASN A 118 0.57 -16.18 1.51
N TYR A 119 0.74 -15.83 0.24
CA TYR A 119 0.58 -16.77 -0.86
C TYR A 119 1.57 -17.95 -0.76
N LEU A 120 2.86 -17.65 -0.55
CA LEU A 120 3.89 -18.70 -0.45
C LEU A 120 3.68 -19.61 0.76
N ILE A 121 3.31 -19.03 1.91
CA ILE A 121 3.01 -19.79 3.12
C ILE A 121 1.91 -20.83 2.88
N LEU A 122 0.85 -20.44 2.17
CA LEU A 122 -0.24 -21.36 1.83
C LEU A 122 0.15 -22.35 0.74
N LYS A 123 0.81 -21.87 -0.32
CA LYS A 123 1.19 -22.69 -1.48
C LYS A 123 2.10 -23.86 -1.09
N PHE A 124 3.00 -23.65 -0.13
CA PHE A 124 3.98 -24.66 0.29
C PHE A 124 3.58 -25.38 1.59
N ASP A 125 2.43 -25.08 2.18
CA ASP A 125 2.02 -25.60 3.50
C ASP A 125 3.11 -25.41 4.57
N ALA A 126 3.40 -24.13 4.86
CA ALA A 126 4.43 -23.76 5.84
C ALA A 126 4.22 -24.42 7.20
N TYR A 127 2.98 -24.62 7.63
CA TYR A 127 2.65 -25.19 8.94
C TYR A 127 3.21 -26.60 9.07
N THR A 128 2.95 -27.47 8.10
CA THR A 128 3.51 -28.83 8.08
C THR A 128 5.04 -28.81 7.98
N ILE A 129 5.60 -27.92 7.15
CA ILE A 129 7.06 -27.81 6.99
C ILE A 129 7.74 -27.45 8.32
N ILE A 130 7.18 -26.49 9.06
CA ILE A 130 7.73 -26.03 10.34
C ILE A 130 7.68 -27.16 11.38
N ILE A 131 6.56 -27.89 11.46
CA ILE A 131 6.41 -29.03 12.39
C ILE A 131 7.46 -30.11 12.10
N ASN A 132 7.70 -30.39 10.82
CA ASN A 132 8.63 -31.45 10.42
C ASN A 132 10.10 -31.06 10.56
N ASN A 133 10.42 -29.76 10.65
CA ASN A 133 11.81 -29.26 10.68
C ASN A 133 12.00 -28.17 11.75
N PRO A 134 11.67 -28.42 13.02
CA PRO A 134 11.57 -27.37 14.03
C PRO A 134 12.89 -26.62 14.28
N ASP A 135 14.02 -27.33 14.20
CA ASP A 135 15.34 -26.74 14.43
C ASP A 135 15.73 -25.71 13.37
N LEU A 136 15.23 -25.83 12.14
CA LEU A 136 15.48 -24.82 11.09
C LEU A 136 14.70 -23.52 11.33
N TYR A 137 13.59 -23.61 12.05
CA TYR A 137 12.67 -22.50 12.28
C TYR A 137 12.71 -21.98 13.71
N ARG A 138 13.84 -22.21 14.37
CA ARG A 138 14.16 -21.67 15.68
C ARG A 138 15.58 -21.11 15.68
N ASP A 139 15.71 -19.86 16.12
CA ASP A 139 17.00 -19.24 16.44
C ASP A 139 16.93 -18.54 17.81
N ASN A 140 17.99 -17.83 18.19
CA ASN A 140 18.06 -17.15 19.49
C ASN A 140 17.02 -16.02 19.67
N ARG A 141 16.35 -15.60 18.59
CA ARG A 141 15.42 -14.46 18.55
C ARG A 141 14.03 -14.84 18.04
N ASN A 142 13.88 -15.96 17.35
CA ASN A 142 12.66 -16.41 16.68
C ASN A 142 12.38 -17.87 17.01
N ASN A 143 11.13 -18.19 17.29
CA ASN A 143 10.64 -19.57 17.36
C ASN A 143 9.32 -19.63 16.59
N LEU A 144 9.30 -20.31 15.45
CA LEU A 144 8.06 -20.40 14.66
C LEU A 144 7.07 -21.41 15.22
N LEU A 145 7.48 -22.31 16.11
CA LEU A 145 6.57 -23.30 16.70
C LEU A 145 5.73 -22.72 17.84
N GLU A 146 6.29 -21.78 18.61
CA GLU A 146 5.71 -21.39 19.89
C GLU A 146 5.82 -19.88 20.16
N GLY A 147 4.95 -19.38 21.03
CA GLY A 147 4.97 -18.00 21.51
C GLY A 147 4.26 -17.00 20.59
N GLN A 148 4.36 -15.72 20.98
CA GLN A 148 3.66 -14.62 20.31
C GLN A 148 4.03 -14.52 18.82
N TYR A 149 5.31 -14.74 18.49
CA TYR A 149 5.87 -14.63 17.15
C TYR A 149 5.90 -15.97 16.38
N GLY A 150 5.15 -16.98 16.83
CA GLY A 150 5.02 -18.28 16.18
C GLY A 150 3.84 -18.41 15.21
N PHE A 151 3.88 -19.46 14.38
CA PHE A 151 2.84 -19.89 13.43
C PHE A 151 1.70 -20.67 14.10
N PHE A 152 1.84 -21.03 15.38
CA PHE A 152 0.86 -21.81 16.11
C PHE A 152 0.34 -21.04 17.33
N ASN A 153 -0.87 -21.38 17.73
CA ASN A 153 -1.46 -20.95 19.00
C ASN A 153 -0.88 -21.77 20.16
N GLU A 154 -1.19 -21.39 21.40
CA GLU A 154 -0.69 -22.11 22.59
C GLU A 154 -1.15 -23.58 22.63
N ASP A 155 -2.33 -23.88 22.09
CA ASP A 155 -2.86 -25.23 21.92
C ASP A 155 -2.24 -26.01 20.74
N LYS A 156 -1.19 -25.45 20.11
CA LYS A 156 -0.51 -25.97 18.91
C LYS A 156 -1.36 -25.99 17.64
N SER A 157 -2.56 -25.39 17.64
CA SER A 157 -3.35 -25.24 16.42
C SER A 157 -2.73 -24.20 15.47
N PRO A 158 -2.87 -24.35 14.14
CA PRO A 158 -2.41 -23.36 13.17
C PRO A 158 -3.01 -21.97 13.42
N LYS A 159 -2.15 -20.96 13.56
CA LYS A 159 -2.56 -19.56 13.71
C LYS A 159 -2.98 -19.00 12.35
N ALA A 160 -4.09 -18.26 12.28
CA ALA A 160 -4.54 -17.63 11.04
C ALA A 160 -3.50 -16.63 10.50
N LEU A 161 -3.29 -16.56 9.18
CA LEU A 161 -2.26 -15.70 8.55
C LEU A 161 -2.30 -14.23 8.98
N LYS A 162 -3.49 -13.68 9.17
CA LYS A 162 -3.67 -12.28 9.63
C LYS A 162 -3.13 -12.02 11.03
N ASN A 163 -2.99 -13.08 11.85
CA ASN A 163 -2.49 -13.02 13.21
C ASN A 163 -0.98 -13.36 13.28
N ILE A 164 -0.37 -13.72 12.16
CA ILE A 164 1.07 -13.97 12.08
C ILE A 164 1.76 -12.65 11.73
N SER A 165 2.77 -12.26 12.52
CA SER A 165 3.47 -10.99 12.31
C SER A 165 4.26 -11.00 10.98
N LEU A 166 4.43 -9.84 10.35
CA LEU A 166 5.22 -9.73 9.13
C LEU A 166 6.70 -10.15 9.31
N PRO A 167 7.40 -9.79 10.41
CA PRO A 167 8.73 -10.33 10.71
C PRO A 167 8.76 -11.87 10.74
N THR A 168 7.75 -12.48 11.38
CA THR A 168 7.59 -13.94 11.47
C THR A 168 7.45 -14.57 10.08
N LYS A 169 6.62 -13.97 9.20
CA LYS A 169 6.45 -14.42 7.82
C LYS A 169 7.76 -14.32 7.03
N LEU A 170 8.49 -13.21 7.16
CA LEU A 170 9.78 -13.05 6.49
C LEU A 170 10.79 -14.10 6.97
N PHE A 171 10.85 -14.38 8.27
CA PHE A 171 11.79 -15.38 8.79
C PHE A 171 11.54 -16.76 8.15
N TRP A 172 10.27 -17.18 8.04
CA TRP A 172 9.94 -18.41 7.32
C TRP A 172 10.38 -18.37 5.86
N VAL A 173 10.02 -17.31 5.11
CA VAL A 173 10.36 -17.15 3.70
C VAL A 173 11.88 -17.17 3.48
N LYS A 174 12.62 -16.47 4.34
CA LYS A 174 14.09 -16.40 4.32
C LYS A 174 14.69 -17.79 4.51
N THR A 175 14.25 -18.52 5.53
CA THR A 175 14.76 -19.85 5.85
C THR A 175 14.40 -20.86 4.75
N PHE A 176 13.17 -20.85 4.27
CA PHE A 176 12.69 -21.84 3.30
C PHE A 176 13.30 -21.66 1.91
N PHE A 177 13.38 -20.43 1.41
CA PHE A 177 13.91 -20.13 0.07
C PHE A 177 15.39 -19.73 0.07
N ASN A 178 16.05 -19.71 1.24
CA ASN A 178 17.43 -19.27 1.42
C ASN A 178 17.69 -17.87 0.82
N ILE A 179 16.81 -16.91 1.13
CA ILE A 179 16.86 -15.56 0.56
C ILE A 179 17.72 -14.64 1.42
N ASN A 180 18.56 -13.84 0.75
CA ASN A 180 19.36 -12.80 1.39
C ASN A 180 18.67 -11.44 1.31
N TYR A 181 18.72 -10.68 2.40
CA TYR A 181 18.10 -9.36 2.49
C TYR A 181 18.86 -8.43 3.46
N THR A 182 18.77 -7.12 3.24
CA THR A 182 19.36 -6.10 4.12
C THR A 182 18.49 -5.89 5.36
N TYR A 183 18.97 -6.32 6.52
CA TYR A 183 18.24 -6.21 7.80
C TYR A 183 17.87 -4.76 8.16
N LYS A 184 18.76 -3.80 7.91
CA LYS A 184 18.52 -2.37 8.16
C LYS A 184 17.27 -1.88 7.41
N ILE A 185 17.26 -2.04 6.09
CA ILE A 185 16.13 -1.62 5.22
C ILE A 185 14.83 -2.27 5.66
N TRP A 186 14.86 -3.57 5.94
CA TRP A 186 13.66 -4.28 6.38
C TRP A 186 13.10 -3.75 7.70
N ASN A 187 13.97 -3.46 8.67
CA ASN A 187 13.58 -2.88 9.94
C ASN A 187 12.96 -1.48 9.77
N ASP A 188 13.46 -0.68 8.84
CA ASP A 188 12.92 0.65 8.57
C ASP A 188 11.55 0.54 7.91
N LEU A 189 11.37 -0.37 6.95
CA LEU A 189 10.06 -0.67 6.36
C LEU A 189 9.04 -1.09 7.43
N ILE A 190 9.38 -2.03 8.31
CA ILE A 190 8.47 -2.44 9.41
C ILE A 190 8.15 -1.27 10.34
N PHE A 191 9.16 -0.48 10.71
CA PHE A 191 8.97 0.67 11.58
C PHE A 191 7.99 1.67 10.96
N LEU A 192 8.20 2.02 9.69
CA LEU A 192 7.32 2.91 8.93
C LEU A 192 5.90 2.35 8.85
N ARG A 193 5.73 1.05 8.54
CA ARG A 193 4.40 0.41 8.51
C ARG A 193 3.66 0.57 9.83
N ASN A 194 4.32 0.27 10.95
CA ASN A 194 3.67 0.24 12.26
C ASN A 194 3.36 1.64 12.79
N LYS A 195 4.16 2.65 12.41
CA LYS A 195 4.06 4.00 12.97
C LYS A 195 3.40 5.01 12.03
N ALA A 196 3.26 4.71 10.74
CA ALA A 196 2.62 5.61 9.76
C ALA A 196 1.17 5.98 10.13
N SER A 197 0.46 5.17 10.91
CA SER A 197 -0.92 5.43 11.36
C SER A 197 -1.03 6.05 12.76
N HIS A 198 0.08 6.22 13.48
CA HIS A 198 0.09 6.69 14.88
C HIS A 198 1.16 7.78 15.11
N ARG A 199 1.43 8.60 14.08
CA ARG A 199 2.52 9.58 14.05
C ARG A 199 2.44 10.59 15.21
N GLU A 200 1.22 11.03 15.53
CA GLU A 200 0.93 11.99 16.60
C GLU A 200 1.29 11.46 18.00
N ASN A 201 1.42 10.14 18.14
CA ASN A 201 1.73 9.48 19.40
C ASN A 201 3.21 9.10 19.56
N LEU A 202 4.08 9.44 18.60
CA LEU A 202 5.51 9.15 18.67
C LEU A 202 6.19 10.01 19.76
N ARG A 203 7.04 9.39 20.59
CA ARG A 203 7.76 10.07 21.68
C ARG A 203 9.23 9.66 21.72
N GLY A 204 10.09 10.58 22.15
CA GLY A 204 11.51 10.31 22.41
C GLY A 204 12.25 9.78 21.17
N GLU A 205 12.97 8.67 21.36
CA GLU A 205 13.79 8.02 20.31
C GLU A 205 12.99 7.60 19.07
N GLU A 206 11.72 7.24 19.22
CA GLU A 206 10.88 6.85 18.08
C GLU A 206 10.60 8.03 17.15
N LYS A 207 10.40 9.23 17.72
CA LYS A 207 10.20 10.46 16.94
C LYS A 207 11.48 10.83 16.19
N ASN A 208 12.63 10.79 16.87
CA ASN A 208 13.92 11.07 16.26
C ASN A 208 14.24 10.09 15.12
N ARG A 209 13.95 8.80 15.31
CA ARG A 209 14.14 7.78 14.26
C ARG A 209 13.21 8.01 13.08
N PHE A 210 11.95 8.39 13.32
CA PHE A 210 11.00 8.71 12.28
C PHE A 210 11.44 9.94 11.46
N GLU A 211 11.83 11.02 12.13
CA GLU A 211 12.35 12.23 11.50
C GLU A 211 13.63 11.97 10.70
N GLN A 212 14.54 11.13 11.20
CA GLN A 212 15.73 10.70 10.44
C GLN A 212 15.35 9.93 9.17
N ILE A 213 14.42 8.97 9.27
CA ILE A 213 13.98 8.22 8.10
C ILE A 213 13.25 9.15 7.11
N GLU A 214 12.47 10.13 7.59
CA GLU A 214 11.81 11.17 6.77
C GLU A 214 12.78 12.13 6.07
N ASN A 215 13.84 12.55 6.75
CA ASN A 215 14.83 13.44 6.17
C ASN A 215 15.65 12.75 5.06
N ASP A 216 15.88 11.44 5.19
CA ASP A 216 16.59 10.63 4.21
C ASP A 216 15.64 9.86 3.26
N LEU A 217 14.34 10.13 3.30
CA LEU A 217 13.33 9.20 2.77
C LEU A 217 13.36 9.09 1.24
N GLU A 218 13.71 10.16 0.51
CA GLU A 218 13.91 10.10 -0.95
C GLU A 218 15.13 9.25 -1.34
N VAL A 219 16.23 9.35 -0.58
CA VAL A 219 17.41 8.50 -0.79
C VAL A 219 17.08 7.04 -0.44
N ASN A 220 16.39 6.85 0.69
CA ASN A 220 15.95 5.55 1.14
C ASN A 220 14.91 4.91 0.22
N LYS A 221 14.05 5.70 -0.45
CA LYS A 221 13.04 5.22 -1.40
C LYS A 221 13.67 4.42 -2.54
N VAL A 222 14.78 4.89 -3.09
CA VAL A 222 15.53 4.18 -4.13
C VAL A 222 16.02 2.83 -3.61
N GLU A 223 16.61 2.82 -2.41
CA GLU A 223 17.11 1.60 -1.78
C GLU A 223 15.98 0.64 -1.38
N TYR A 224 14.83 1.15 -0.93
CA TYR A 224 13.63 0.37 -0.61
C TYR A 224 13.05 -0.28 -1.85
N ASN A 225 12.93 0.47 -2.96
CA ASN A 225 12.44 -0.07 -4.22
C ASN A 225 13.40 -1.14 -4.79
N LYS A 226 14.71 -0.90 -4.68
CA LYS A 226 15.74 -1.86 -5.10
C LYS A 226 15.66 -3.13 -4.27
N PHE A 227 15.59 -3.00 -2.95
CA PHE A 227 15.39 -4.11 -2.01
C PHE A 227 14.13 -4.90 -2.35
N PHE A 228 13.00 -4.22 -2.50
CA PHE A 228 11.71 -4.83 -2.86
C PHE A 228 11.80 -5.57 -4.19
N SER A 229 12.32 -4.91 -5.23
CA SER A 229 12.45 -5.49 -6.57
C SER A 229 13.33 -6.74 -6.57
N LEU A 230 14.44 -6.74 -5.82
CA LEU A 230 15.32 -7.89 -5.69
C LEU A 230 14.64 -9.04 -4.94
N LEU A 231 13.95 -8.74 -3.85
CA LEU A 231 13.23 -9.73 -3.05
C LEU A 231 12.09 -10.36 -3.86
N VAL A 232 11.26 -9.54 -4.50
CA VAL A 232 10.15 -9.99 -5.34
C VAL A 232 10.67 -10.83 -6.52
N LYS A 233 11.77 -10.43 -7.18
CA LYS A 233 12.37 -11.23 -8.26
C LYS A 233 12.83 -12.61 -7.81
N GLN A 234 13.33 -12.75 -6.59
CA GLN A 234 13.69 -14.05 -6.01
C GLN A 234 12.41 -14.87 -5.75
N LEU A 235 11.41 -14.27 -5.11
CA LEU A 235 10.17 -14.94 -4.72
C LEU A 235 9.32 -15.39 -5.90
N ILE A 236 9.24 -14.57 -6.96
CA ILE A 236 8.48 -14.88 -8.18
C ILE A 236 9.00 -16.16 -8.87
N GLN A 237 10.26 -16.56 -8.66
CA GLN A 237 10.77 -17.82 -9.22
C GLN A 237 10.06 -19.05 -8.62
N HIS A 238 9.43 -18.88 -7.46
CA HIS A 238 8.77 -19.94 -6.71
C HIS A 238 7.23 -19.85 -6.76
N ILE A 239 6.68 -18.85 -7.46
CA ILE A 239 5.23 -18.62 -7.67
C ILE A 239 4.81 -19.17 -9.02
#